data_AF-A0A9P0DDJ2-F1
#
_entry.id   AF-A0A9P0DDJ2-F1
#
_cell.length_a   1.000
_cell.length_b   1.000
_cell.length_c   1.000
_cell.angle_alpha   90.00
_cell.angle_beta   90.00
_cell.angle_gamma   90.00
#
_symmetry.space_group_name_H-M   'P 1'
#
loop_
_entity.id
_entity.type
_entity.pdbx_description
1 polymer ?
#
loop_
_entity_poly.entity_id
_entity_poly.type
_entity_poly.pdbx_seq_one_letter_code
_entity_poly.pdbx_strand_id
1 'polypeptide(L)'
;MGRKYPKMIIDGFEFKLYRHTKTSSLWVCTRERYKCKVRLVTTGKQVHMKSISHNHERNFEGSYDGLASQRVTMFYRDDKLHLVNKICLENQ
;
A
#
# COMPACT_ATOMS: atom_id res chain seq x y z
N MET A 1 13.82 5.61 17.96
CA MET A 1 14.34 6.30 16.76
C MET A 1 13.30 6.17 15.66
N GLY A 2 12.34 7.08 15.56
CA GLY A 2 11.26 6.96 14.58
C GLY A 2 11.76 7.31 13.19
N ARG A 3 11.72 6.36 12.24
CA ARG A 3 12.21 6.62 10.89
C ARG A 3 11.19 7.40 10.06
N LYS A 4 11.74 8.27 9.21
CA LYS A 4 11.09 9.49 8.68
C LYS A 4 10.07 9.24 7.56
N TYR A 5 9.94 8.02 7.01
CA TYR A 5 9.12 7.75 5.82
C TYR A 5 8.51 6.33 5.82
N PRO A 6 7.24 6.17 6.24
CA PRO A 6 6.58 4.86 6.25
C PRO A 6 6.38 4.33 4.82
N LYS A 7 6.56 3.01 4.65
CA LYS A 7 6.29 2.28 3.40
C LYS A 7 5.24 1.21 3.62
N MET A 8 4.52 0.90 2.56
CA MET A 8 3.51 -0.14 2.53
C MET A 8 3.79 -1.07 1.35
N ILE A 9 3.68 -2.38 1.57
CA ILE A 9 3.84 -3.40 0.53
C ILE A 9 2.53 -4.19 0.43
N ILE A 10 1.99 -4.27 -0.78
CA ILE A 10 0.79 -5.04 -1.12
C ILE A 10 1.08 -5.81 -2.41
N ASP A 11 0.90 -7.14 -2.40
CA ASP A 11 1.08 -8.01 -3.57
C ASP A 11 2.42 -7.82 -4.32
N GLY A 12 3.49 -7.49 -3.59
CA GLY A 12 4.82 -7.22 -4.15
C GLY A 12 5.01 -5.83 -4.77
N PHE A 13 4.02 -4.94 -4.64
CA PHE A 13 4.13 -3.54 -5.00
C PHE A 13 4.40 -2.67 -3.78
N GLU A 14 5.35 -1.75 -3.92
CA GLU A 14 5.65 -0.79 -2.87
C GLU A 14 4.88 0.51 -3.05
N PHE A 15 4.43 1.04 -1.92
CA PHE A 15 3.72 2.31 -1.81
C PHE A 15 4.40 3.19 -0.77
N LYS A 16 4.49 4.48 -1.09
CA LYS A 16 4.93 5.51 -0.15
C LYS A 16 3.73 6.33 0.34
N LEU A 17 3.80 6.77 1.58
CA LEU A 17 2.83 7.71 2.12
C LEU A 17 2.96 9.05 1.39
N TYR A 18 1.88 9.47 0.72
CA TYR A 18 1.83 10.73 0.00
C TYR A 18 1.20 11.83 0.85
N ARG A 19 0.10 11.51 1.54
CA ARG A 19 -0.59 12.44 2.44
C ARG A 19 -1.21 11.67 3.59
N HIS A 20 -1.10 12.22 4.80
CA HIS A 20 -1.78 11.71 5.98
C HIS A 20 -2.74 12.75 6.52
N THR A 21 -3.88 12.28 7.02
CA THR A 21 -4.91 13.06 7.71
C THR A 21 -5.30 12.32 8.98
N LYS A 22 -6.03 12.97 9.89
CA LYS A 22 -6.47 12.33 11.15
C LYS A 22 -7.26 11.03 10.93
N THR A 23 -7.95 10.90 9.80
CA THR A 23 -8.85 9.78 9.51
C THR A 23 -8.32 8.82 8.45
N SER A 24 -7.41 9.27 7.59
CA SER A 24 -6.97 8.48 6.44
C SER A 24 -5.55 8.80 5.98
N SER A 25 -4.93 7.81 5.33
CA SER A 25 -3.63 7.97 4.67
C SER A 25 -3.78 7.66 3.18
N LEU A 26 -3.32 8.57 2.34
CA LEU A 26 -3.20 8.39 0.90
C LEU A 26 -1.79 7.88 0.59
N TRP A 27 -1.73 6.75 -0.09
CA TRP A 27 -0.49 6.12 -0.53
C TRP A 27 -0.47 6.04 -2.06
N VAL A 28 0.73 6.17 -2.60
CA VAL A 28 0.98 6.13 -4.04
C VAL A 28 2.07 5.12 -4.33
N CYS A 29 1.97 4.45 -5.48
CA CYS A 29 3.02 3.51 -5.89
C CYS A 29 4.37 4.25 -5.97
N THR A 30 5.46 3.61 -5.54
CA THR A 30 6.79 4.24 -5.58
C THR A 30 7.33 4.40 -7.01
N ARG A 31 6.80 3.64 -7.97
CA ARG A 31 7.18 3.66 -9.40
C ARG A 31 6.46 4.76 -10.19
N GLU A 32 6.32 5.98 -9.62
CA GLU A 32 5.71 7.13 -10.32
C GLU A 32 6.47 7.51 -11.60
N ARG A 33 7.79 7.27 -11.66
CA ARG A 33 8.61 7.46 -12.88
C ARG A 33 8.12 6.64 -14.07
N TYR A 34 7.45 5.51 -13.81
CA TYR A 34 6.82 4.68 -14.84
C TYR A 34 5.43 5.19 -15.23
N LYS A 35 5.01 6.37 -14.75
CA LYS A 35 3.66 6.92 -14.91
C LYS A 35 2.58 6.03 -14.30
N CYS A 36 2.94 5.20 -13.32
CA CYS A 36 2.00 4.37 -12.58
C CYS A 36 1.00 5.27 -11.82
N LYS A 37 -0.30 5.03 -12.06
CA LYS A 37 -1.39 5.83 -11.49
C LYS A 37 -2.09 5.15 -10.31
N VAL A 38 -1.53 4.05 -9.80
CA VAL A 38 -2.12 3.32 -8.68
C VAL A 38 -1.99 4.15 -7.41
N ARG A 39 -3.14 4.34 -6.76
CA ARG A 39 -3.28 5.07 -5.51
C ARG A 39 -4.21 4.28 -4.61
N LEU A 40 -3.92 4.28 -3.32
CA LEU A 40 -4.76 3.66 -2.32
C LEU A 40 -4.95 4.59 -1.12
N VAL A 41 -6.08 4.42 -0.45
CA VAL A 41 -6.41 5.16 0.77
C VAL A 41 -6.60 4.16 1.88
N THR A 42 -5.92 4.34 3.01
CA THR A 42 -6.13 3.50 4.19
C THR A 42 -6.86 4.27 5.28
N THR A 43 -7.89 3.64 5.85
CA THR A 43 -8.70 4.17 6.94
C THR A 43 -8.89 3.05 7.97
N GLY A 44 -8.24 3.16 9.13
CA GLY A 44 -8.22 2.06 10.10
C GLY A 44 -7.64 0.77 9.51
N LYS A 45 -8.43 -0.31 9.51
CA LYS A 45 -8.06 -1.63 8.92
C LYS A 45 -8.64 -1.83 7.50
N GLN A 46 -8.96 -0.76 6.81
CA GLN A 46 -9.51 -0.79 5.45
C GLN A 46 -8.55 -0.14 4.46
N VAL A 47 -8.44 -0.73 3.28
CA VAL A 47 -7.66 -0.19 2.17
C VAL A 47 -8.55 -0.07 0.94
N HIS A 48 -8.66 1.15 0.42
CA HIS A 48 -9.47 1.50 -0.73
C HIS A 48 -8.55 1.76 -1.92
N MET A 49 -8.51 0.86 -2.89
CA MET A 49 -7.74 1.04 -4.12
C MET A 49 -8.52 1.89 -5.11
N LYS A 50 -7.96 3.04 -5.50
CA LYS A 50 -8.56 3.93 -6.51
C LYS A 50 -8.35 3.42 -7.94
N SER A 51 -7.30 2.64 -8.15
CA SER A 51 -6.96 1.95 -9.41
C SER A 51 -6.26 0.64 -9.05
N ILE A 52 -6.42 -0.40 -9.86
CA ILE A 52 -5.87 -1.74 -9.61
C ILE A 52 -4.73 -2.09 -10.58
N SER A 53 -4.66 -1.40 -11.71
CA SER A 53 -3.73 -1.75 -12.78
C SER A 53 -2.42 -0.99 -12.64
N HIS A 54 -1.38 -1.73 -12.29
CA HIS A 54 0.01 -1.30 -12.42
C HIS A 54 0.48 -1.48 -13.87
N ASN A 55 1.26 -0.53 -14.37
CA ASN A 55 1.87 -0.58 -15.70
C ASN A 55 3.35 -0.99 -15.66
N HIS A 56 3.74 -1.67 -14.59
CA HIS A 56 5.08 -2.16 -14.34
C HIS A 56 4.99 -3.43 -13.50
N GLU A 57 6.05 -4.21 -13.50
CA GLU A 57 6.16 -5.40 -12.66
C GLU A 57 6.29 -5.04 -11.18
N ARG A 58 6.12 -6.04 -10.32
CA ARG A 58 6.32 -5.95 -8.87
C ARG A 58 7.71 -5.40 -8.58
N ASN A 59 7.82 -4.52 -7.60
CA ASN A 59 9.07 -3.80 -7.32
C ASN A 59 9.59 -3.99 -5.90
N PHE A 60 8.97 -4.87 -5.13
CA PHE A 60 9.49 -5.28 -3.84
C PHE A 60 10.43 -6.47 -4.02
N GLU A 61 11.71 -6.25 -3.74
CA GLU A 61 12.78 -7.27 -3.84
C GLU A 61 13.29 -7.72 -2.45
N GLY A 62 12.71 -7.18 -1.36
CA GLY A 62 13.13 -7.48 0.01
C GLY A 62 12.52 -8.74 0.61
N SER A 63 12.95 -9.10 1.82
CA SER A 63 12.24 -10.08 2.64
C SER A 63 11.09 -9.42 3.41
N TYR A 64 10.01 -10.18 3.61
CA TYR A 64 8.93 -9.81 4.51
C TYR A 64 9.25 -10.08 5.99
N ASP A 65 10.37 -10.72 6.29
CA ASP A 65 10.79 -11.04 7.66
C ASP A 65 11.08 -9.75 8.44
N GLY A 66 10.56 -9.68 9.67
CA GLY A 66 10.71 -8.51 10.53
C GLY A 66 9.86 -7.29 10.14
N LEU A 67 9.04 -7.38 9.07
CA LEU A 67 8.09 -6.31 8.74
C LEU A 67 6.80 -6.44 9.56
N ALA A 68 6.28 -5.31 10.03
CA ALA A 68 4.99 -5.30 10.71
C ALA A 68 3.88 -5.63 9.70
N SER A 69 3.15 -6.72 9.95
CA SER A 69 2.05 -7.14 9.08
C SER A 69 0.70 -6.96 9.75
N GLN A 70 -0.30 -6.56 8.96
CA GLN A 70 -1.68 -6.40 9.42
C GLN A 70 -2.65 -7.00 8.39
N ARG A 71 -3.67 -7.69 8.90
CA ARG A 71 -4.83 -8.12 8.11
C ARG A 71 -5.78 -6.94 7.93
N VAL A 72 -6.18 -6.68 6.70
CA VAL A 72 -7.08 -5.57 6.34
C VAL A 72 -8.21 -6.06 5.43
N THR A 73 -9.22 -5.22 5.26
CA THR A 73 -10.22 -5.38 4.20
C THR A 73 -9.85 -4.50 3.01
N MET A 74 -9.73 -5.09 1.82
CA MET A 74 -9.47 -4.33 0.59
C MET A 74 -10.74 -4.10 -0.21
N PHE A 75 -10.98 -2.84 -0.56
CA PHE A 75 -12.08 -2.37 -1.39
C PHE A 75 -11.51 -1.90 -2.73
N TYR A 76 -12.03 -2.47 -3.81
CA TYR A 76 -11.68 -2.14 -5.17
C TYR A 76 -12.87 -1.42 -5.82
N ARG A 77 -12.61 -0.57 -6.83
CA ARG A 77 -13.68 0.21 -7.49
C ARG A 77 -14.78 -0.64 -8.15
N ASP A 78 -14.49 -1.89 -8.52
CA ASP A 78 -15.40 -2.78 -9.28
C ASP A 78 -15.94 -3.95 -8.44
N ASP A 79 -16.43 -3.69 -7.22
CA ASP A 79 -17.29 -4.61 -6.45
C ASP A 79 -16.72 -6.01 -6.10
N LYS A 80 -15.40 -6.22 -6.11
CA LYS A 80 -14.81 -7.48 -5.64
C LYS A 80 -13.94 -7.30 -4.40
N LEU A 81 -14.53 -7.59 -3.23
CA LEU A 81 -13.81 -7.72 -1.96
C LEU A 81 -12.76 -8.84 -2.09
N HIS A 82 -11.47 -8.50 -2.14
CA HIS A 82 -10.40 -9.51 -2.00
C HIS A 82 -9.81 -9.39 -0.60
N LEU A 83 -9.81 -10.50 0.12
CA LEU A 83 -9.16 -10.62 1.43
C LEU A 83 -7.66 -10.81 1.19
N VAL A 84 -6.90 -9.72 1.17
CA VAL A 84 -5.44 -9.80 1.07
C VAL A 84 -4.88 -10.01 2.48
N ASN A 85 -4.17 -11.13 2.65
CA ASN A 85 -3.73 -11.62 3.95
C ASN A 85 -2.47 -10.92 4.50
N LYS A 86 -1.92 -9.93 3.80
CA LYS A 86 -0.69 -9.26 4.24
C LYS A 86 -0.59 -7.84 3.71
N ILE A 87 -0.80 -6.86 4.58
CA ILE A 87 -0.23 -5.53 4.40
C ILE A 87 0.98 -5.45 5.31
N CYS A 88 2.15 -5.30 4.71
CA CYS A 88 3.37 -5.03 5.45
C CYS A 88 3.56 -3.53 5.52
N LEU A 89 3.41 -2.97 6.71
CA LEU A 89 3.83 -1.61 7.03
C LEU A 89 5.28 -1.72 7.51
N GLU A 90 6.22 -1.09 6.79
CA GLU A 90 7.50 -0.77 7.41
C GLU A 90 7.23 0.35 8.43
N ASN A 91 6.92 -0.05 9.66
CA ASN A 91 7.15 0.78 10.84
C ASN A 91 8.54 0.40 11.36
N GLN A 92 9.45 1.36 11.37
CA GLN A 92 10.79 1.22 11.92
C GLN A 92 10.97 2.16 13.10
#